data_AF-A0A9D8FX00-F1
#
_entry.id   AF-A0A9D8FX00-F1
#
_cell.length_a   1.000
_cell.length_b   1.000
_cell.length_c   1.000
_cell.angle_alpha   90.00
_cell.angle_beta   90.00
_cell.angle_gamma   90.00
#
_symmetry.space_group_name_H-M   'P 1'
#
loop_
_entity.id
_entity.type
_entity.pdbx_description
1 polymer ?
#
loop_
_entity_poly.entity_id
_entity_poly.type
_entity_poly.pdbx_seq_one_letter_code
_entity_poly.pdbx_strand_id
1 'polypeptide(L)' 'MKKMPIPKSHTANEMRAEYRFDYRKARPNRFAARSKDRVVVTLDPDVSKIFKTPEAVNNALRAFIAAIPQTPKRKAA' A
#
# COMPACT_ATOMS: atom_id res chain seq x y z
N MET A 1 -53.47 -12.39 -21.62
CA MET A 1 -52.65 -11.86 -20.50
C MET A 1 -51.47 -11.09 -21.08
N LYS A 2 -51.37 -9.79 -20.78
CA LYS A 2 -50.33 -8.91 -21.36
C LYS A 2 -49.02 -9.12 -20.58
N LYS A 3 -48.00 -9.71 -21.22
CA LYS A 3 -46.68 -9.92 -20.58
C LYS A 3 -46.02 -8.57 -20.30
N MET A 4 -45.50 -8.38 -19.09
CA MET A 4 -44.70 -7.21 -18.73
C MET A 4 -43.33 -7.25 -19.42
N PRO A 5 -42.82 -6.12 -19.94
CA PRO A 5 -41.49 -6.08 -20.51
C PRO A 5 -40.45 -6.29 -19.40
N ILE A 6 -39.47 -7.16 -19.69
CA ILE A 6 -38.36 -7.47 -18.80
C ILE A 6 -37.48 -6.22 -18.69
N PRO A 7 -37.19 -5.70 -17.48
CA PRO A 7 -36.32 -4.54 -17.35
C PRO A 7 -34.92 -4.90 -17.87
N LYS A 8 -34.41 -4.09 -18.80
CA LYS A 8 -33.03 -4.22 -19.28
C LYS A 8 -32.11 -4.13 -18.06
N SER A 9 -31.29 -5.16 -17.87
CA SER A 9 -30.21 -5.15 -16.90
C SER A 9 -29.37 -3.90 -17.15
N HIS A 10 -29.52 -2.89 -16.29
CA HIS A 10 -28.54 -1.83 -16.22
C HIS A 10 -27.24 -2.52 -15.84
N THR A 11 -26.29 -2.49 -16.78
CA THR A 11 -24.92 -2.91 -16.61
C THR A 11 -24.41 -2.43 -15.27
N ALA A 12 -24.45 -3.29 -14.26
CA ALA A 12 -24.00 -3.03 -12.89
C ALA A 12 -22.49 -2.74 -12.80
N ASN A 13 -21.82 -2.65 -13.95
CA ASN A 13 -20.40 -2.48 -14.13
C ASN A 13 -20.01 -1.08 -14.65
N GLU A 14 -20.97 -0.18 -14.88
CA GLU A 14 -20.67 1.19 -15.30
C GLU A 14 -20.66 2.15 -14.11
N MET A 15 -19.53 2.85 -13.92
CA MET A 15 -19.42 3.93 -12.95
C MET A 15 -20.41 5.05 -13.30
N ARG A 16 -21.09 5.61 -12.28
CA ARG A 16 -22.01 6.75 -12.44
C ARG A 16 -21.28 7.91 -13.12
N ALA A 17 -22.02 8.74 -13.85
CA ALA A 17 -21.45 9.85 -14.60
C ALA A 17 -20.60 10.81 -13.74
N GLU A 18 -20.97 11.02 -12.48
CA GLU A 18 -20.24 11.85 -11.51
C GLU A 18 -18.82 11.34 -11.17
N TYR A 19 -18.54 10.06 -11.37
CA TYR A 19 -17.22 9.46 -11.13
C TYR A 19 -16.31 9.50 -12.38
N ARG A 20 -16.75 10.13 -13.48
CA ARG A 20 -15.94 10.35 -14.69
C ARG A 20 -15.07 11.59 -14.52
N PHE A 21 -13.97 11.47 -13.79
CA PHE A 21 -13.05 12.57 -13.54
C PHE A 21 -12.17 12.88 -14.77
N ASP A 22 -11.98 14.17 -15.08
CA ASP A 22 -10.97 14.61 -16.06
C ASP A 22 -9.60 14.71 -15.38
N TYR A 23 -8.82 13.63 -15.46
CA TYR A 23 -7.50 13.55 -14.81
C TYR A 23 -6.48 14.56 -15.33
N ARG A 24 -6.70 15.19 -16.49
CA ARG A 24 -5.84 16.28 -16.98
C ARG A 24 -5.94 17.54 -16.11
N LYS A 25 -7.05 17.68 -15.39
CA LYS A 25 -7.29 18.76 -14.42
C LYS A 25 -6.92 18.35 -12.98
N ALA A 26 -6.43 17.12 -12.77
CA ALA A 26 -6.08 16.64 -11.45
C ALA A 26 -4.91 17.46 -10.88
N ARG A 27 -5.01 17.79 -9.59
CA ARG A 27 -3.90 18.40 -8.85
C ARG A 27 -2.87 17.33 -8.50
N PRO A 28 -1.56 17.65 -8.51
CA PRO A 28 -0.55 16.75 -7.98
C PRO A 28 -0.89 16.31 -6.56
N ASN A 29 -0.72 15.02 -6.26
CA ASN A 29 -1.03 14.49 -4.94
C ASN A 29 -0.10 15.12 -3.88
N ARG A 30 -0.67 15.94 -2.98
CA ARG A 30 0.05 16.62 -1.88
C ARG A 30 0.81 15.66 -0.94
N PHE A 31 0.47 14.38 -0.95
CA PHE A 31 1.10 13.35 -0.13
C PHE A 31 2.18 12.56 -0.87
N ALA A 32 2.28 12.67 -2.21
CA ALA A 32 3.25 11.91 -3.00
C ALA A 32 4.70 12.25 -2.63
N ALA A 33 4.96 13.47 -2.17
CA ALA A 33 6.28 13.85 -1.66
C ALA A 33 6.65 13.14 -0.35
N ARG A 34 5.66 12.75 0.48
CA ARG A 34 5.91 12.15 1.80
C ARG A 34 6.44 10.72 1.72
N SER A 35 6.22 10.03 0.60
CA SER A 35 6.59 8.64 0.39
C SER A 35 7.80 8.45 -0.53
N LYS A 36 8.33 9.53 -1.12
CA LYS A 36 9.34 9.43 -2.19
C LYS A 36 10.61 8.69 -1.78
N ASP A 37 11.00 8.83 -0.51
CA ASP A 37 12.19 8.18 0.06
C ASP A 37 11.86 7.19 1.19
N ARG A 38 10.59 6.75 1.27
CA ARG A 38 10.13 5.87 2.35
C ARG A 38 9.65 4.54 1.79
N VAL A 39 10.25 3.45 2.29
CA VAL A 39 9.74 2.10 2.06
C VAL A 39 8.63 1.85 3.07
N VAL A 40 7.44 1.51 2.58
CA VAL A 40 6.31 1.08 3.41
C VAL A 40 6.28 -0.44 3.41
N VAL A 41 6.25 -1.03 4.60
CA VAL A 41 6.20 -2.49 4.79
C VAL A 41 4.90 -2.82 5.52
N THR A 42 4.17 -3.81 5.02
CA THR A 42 3.01 -4.38 5.71
C THR A 42 3.49 -5.49 6.64
N LEU A 43 3.07 -5.43 7.90
CA LEU A 43 3.33 -6.50 8.87
C LEU A 43 2.14 -7.45 8.93
N ASP A 44 2.42 -8.72 9.20
CA ASP A 44 1.36 -9.70 9.44
C ASP A 44 0.57 -9.38 10.73
N PRO A 45 -0.68 -9.84 10.85
CA PRO A 45 -1.56 -9.51 11.99
C PRO A 45 -1.02 -9.94 13.35
N ASP A 46 -0.26 -11.03 13.42
CA ASP A 46 0.39 -11.53 14.63
C ASP A 46 1.61 -10.66 15.02
N VAL A 47 2.42 -10.26 14.05
CA VAL A 47 3.59 -9.39 14.29
C VAL A 47 3.15 -7.98 14.70
N SER A 48 2.15 -7.42 14.02
CA SER A 48 1.56 -6.11 14.36
C SER A 48 0.78 -6.10 15.69
N LYS A 49 0.42 -7.27 16.23
CA LYS A 49 -0.10 -7.36 17.61
C LYS A 49 0.97 -7.05 18.65
N ILE A 50 2.23 -7.37 18.36
CA ILE A 50 3.36 -7.19 19.26
C ILE A 50 3.98 -5.80 19.04
N PHE A 51 4.31 -5.47 17.79
CA PHE A 51 4.95 -4.20 17.45
C PHE A 51 3.92 -3.14 17.06
N LYS A 52 3.59 -2.26 18.02
CA LYS A 52 2.57 -1.20 17.85
C LYS A 52 3.10 0.07 17.21
N THR A 53 4.41 0.28 17.18
CA THR A 53 5.03 1.50 16.64
C THR A 53 6.15 1.16 15.66
N PRO A 54 6.37 2.01 14.65
CA PRO A 54 7.51 1.85 13.73
C PRO A 54 8.86 1.87 14.46
N GLU A 55 8.97 2.62 15.56
CA GLU A 55 10.18 2.68 16.37
C GLU A 55 10.53 1.34 17.01
N ALA A 56 9.53 0.63 17.58
CA ALA A 56 9.74 -0.67 18.18
C ALA A 56 10.22 -1.71 17.14
N VAL A 57 9.64 -1.70 15.94
CA VAL A 57 10.08 -2.56 14.82
C VAL A 57 11.52 -2.25 14.45
N ASN A 58 11.83 -0.98 14.21
CA ASN A 58 13.17 -0.57 13.78
C ASN A 58 14.25 -0.88 14.82
N ASN A 59 13.95 -0.73 16.11
CA ASN A 59 14.89 -1.07 17.17
C ASN A 59 15.17 -2.58 17.22
N ALA A 60 14.14 -3.42 17.10
CA ALA A 60 14.31 -4.87 17.05
C ALA A 60 15.13 -5.31 15.81
N LEU A 61 14.80 -4.78 14.63
CA LEU A 61 15.54 -5.11 13.40
C LEU A 61 17.01 -4.66 13.46
N ARG A 62 17.29 -3.49 14.02
CA ARG A 62 18.67 -3.02 14.23
C ARG A 62 19.44 -3.88 15.22
N ALA A 63 18.81 -4.29 16.32
CA ALA A 63 19.41 -5.21 17.28
C ALA A 63 19.75 -6.56 16.61
N PHE A 64 18.85 -7.07 15.76
CA PHE A 64 19.09 -8.27 14.99
C PHE A 64 20.26 -8.12 14.00
N ILE A 65 20.32 -7.00 13.26
CA ILE A 65 21.45 -6.70 12.37
C ILE A 65 22.77 -6.63 13.14
N ALA A 66 22.78 -6.03 14.33
CA ALA A 66 23.98 -5.94 15.17
C ALA A 66 24.42 -7.30 15.73
N ALA A 67 23.47 -8.20 15.99
CA ALA A 67 23.74 -9.54 16.49
C ALA A 67 24.20 -10.51 15.38
N ILE A 68 23.89 -10.23 14.11
CA ILE A 68 24.38 -11.04 12.99
C ILE A 68 25.90 -10.83 12.84
N PRO A 69 26.71 -11.90 12.90
CA PRO A 69 28.14 -11.78 12.69
C PRO A 69 28.42 -11.25 11.27
N GLN A 70 29.12 -10.12 11.21
CA GLN A 70 29.51 -9.50 9.96
C GLN A 70 30.49 -10.45 9.25
N THR A 71 30.05 -11.06 8.16
CA THR A 71 30.96 -11.81 7.29
C THR A 71 32.02 -10.83 6.82
N PRO A 72 33.32 -11.10 7.05
CA PRO A 72 34.36 -10.16 6.66
C PRO A 72 34.25 -9.93 5.16
N LYS A 73 34.05 -8.65 4.77
CA LYS A 73 34.08 -8.25 3.37
C LYS A 73 35.37 -8.77 2.78
N ARG A 74 35.26 -9.77 1.90
CA ARG A 74 36.40 -10.29 1.13
C ARG A 74 37.00 -9.08 0.42
N LYS A 75 38.16 -8.63 0.89
CA LYS A 75 38.92 -7.57 0.22
C LYS A 75 39.17 -8.08 -1.20
N ALA A 76 38.59 -7.42 -2.19
CA ALA A 76 38.99 -7.62 -3.57
C ALA A 76 40.47 -7.21 -3.64
N ALA A 77 41.31 -8.17 -4.02
CA ALA A 77 42.70 -7.95 -4.37
C ALA A 77 42.78 -7.31 -5.76
#